data_AF-A0A5C3KJE5-F1
#
_entry.id   AF-A0A5C3KJE5-F1
#
_cell.length_a   1.000
_cell.length_b   1.000
_cell.length_c   1.000
_cell.angle_alpha   90.00
_cell.angle_beta   90.00
_cell.angle_gamma   90.00
#
_symmetry.space_group_name_H-M   'P 1'
#
loop_
_entity.id
_entity.type
_entity.pdbx_description
1 polymer ?
#
loop_
_entity_poly.entity_id
_entity_poly.type
_entity_poly.pdbx_seq_one_letter_code
_entity_poly.pdbx_strand_id
1 'polypeptide(L)'
;MRAGVHGSKSNAAYSIVLSGGHDDDIDKGDSIVFTGIGGRPNRKDLFHPAGADQTLENRYNAALRKSMENGLPVRVIRGRTPGKVRYSRYAPSYFELRYRYDGLYIVVYVGLSIYPL
;
A
#
# COMPACT_ATOMS: atom_id res chain seq x y z
N MET A 1 -12.99 5.32 -7.70
CA MET A 1 -11.96 5.21 -6.62
C MET A 1 -11.05 4.03 -6.92
N ARG A 2 -9.72 4.15 -6.76
CA ARG A 2 -8.80 2.99 -6.71
C ARG A 2 -7.94 3.14 -5.46
N ALA A 3 -8.29 2.43 -4.40
CA ALA A 3 -7.52 2.36 -3.16
C ALA A 3 -6.58 1.16 -3.23
N GLY A 4 -5.33 1.33 -2.77
CA GLY A 4 -4.35 0.23 -2.66
C GLY A 4 -4.63 -0.73 -1.51
N VAL A 5 -5.63 -0.44 -0.67
CA VAL A 5 -6.04 -1.27 0.47
C VAL A 5 -7.54 -1.52 0.36
N HIS A 6 -7.96 -2.76 0.57
CA HIS A 6 -9.36 -3.12 0.77
C HIS A 6 -9.58 -3.51 2.24
N GLY A 7 -10.51 -2.84 2.89
CA GLY A 7 -10.82 -3.05 4.30
C GLY A 7 -11.74 -1.99 4.88
N SER A 8 -12.07 -2.16 6.15
CA SER A 8 -12.81 -1.20 6.94
C SER A 8 -12.23 -1.09 8.35
N LYS A 9 -12.49 0.04 9.00
CA LYS A 9 -12.13 0.25 10.42
C LYS A 9 -12.77 -0.81 11.32
N SER A 10 -13.94 -1.33 10.96
CA SER A 10 -14.68 -2.33 11.73
C SER A 10 -14.14 -3.76 11.54
N ASN A 11 -13.69 -4.13 10.34
CA ASN A 11 -13.44 -5.53 9.98
C ASN A 11 -11.98 -5.82 9.59
N ALA A 12 -11.08 -4.87 9.83
CA ALA A 12 -9.66 -4.93 9.46
C ALA A 12 -9.42 -4.90 7.93
N ALA A 13 -8.15 -5.06 7.54
CA ALA A 13 -7.74 -5.10 6.14
C ALA A 13 -7.85 -6.52 5.58
N TYR A 14 -8.42 -6.64 4.39
CA TYR A 14 -8.55 -7.90 3.66
C TYR A 14 -7.44 -8.10 2.63
N SER A 15 -7.00 -7.03 1.98
CA SER A 15 -5.97 -7.09 0.96
C SER A 15 -5.26 -5.76 0.72
N ILE A 16 -4.03 -5.84 0.22
CA ILE A 16 -3.29 -4.71 -0.35
C ILE A 16 -2.88 -4.98 -1.80
N VAL A 17 -2.64 -3.91 -2.54
CA VAL A 17 -2.17 -3.92 -3.92
C VAL A 17 -0.87 -3.12 -4.03
N LEU A 18 0.23 -3.81 -4.34
CA LEU A 18 1.52 -3.21 -4.66
C LEU A 18 1.62 -2.99 -6.17
N SER A 19 1.36 -1.77 -6.64
CA SER A 19 1.37 -1.46 -8.08
C SER A 19 2.19 -0.23 -8.48
N GLY A 20 3.13 0.21 -7.63
CA GLY A 20 3.94 1.41 -7.83
C GLY A 20 3.14 2.71 -7.65
N GLY A 21 2.21 2.72 -6.70
CA GLY A 21 1.35 3.87 -6.40
C GLY A 21 1.99 4.92 -5.49
N HIS A 22 2.98 4.49 -4.70
CA HIS A 22 3.76 5.28 -3.77
C HIS A 22 5.24 5.02 -4.03
N ASP A 23 6.04 6.09 -4.09
CA ASP A 23 7.47 5.98 -4.37
C ASP A 23 8.25 5.46 -3.15
N ASP A 24 7.64 5.54 -1.96
CA ASP A 24 8.21 5.09 -0.68
C ASP A 24 7.93 3.61 -0.37
N ASP A 25 7.20 2.90 -1.22
CA ASP A 25 6.97 1.45 -1.07
C ASP A 25 8.28 0.67 -1.27
N ILE A 26 8.65 -0.19 -0.32
CA ILE A 26 9.82 -1.08 -0.41
C ILE A 26 9.34 -2.53 -0.41
N ASP A 27 9.57 -3.25 -1.52
CA ASP A 27 9.20 -4.65 -1.66
C ASP A 27 10.45 -5.54 -1.71
N LYS A 28 10.61 -6.38 -0.69
CA LYS A 28 11.71 -7.35 -0.55
C LYS A 28 11.25 -8.78 -0.86
N GLY A 29 10.01 -8.98 -1.29
CA GLY A 29 9.45 -10.29 -1.64
C GLY A 29 8.71 -10.89 -0.45
N ASP A 30 9.44 -11.38 0.54
CA ASP A 30 8.87 -11.93 1.79
C ASP A 30 8.39 -10.84 2.76
N SER A 31 8.92 -9.63 2.62
CA SER A 31 8.65 -8.49 3.48
C SER A 31 8.40 -7.24 2.63
N ILE A 32 7.47 -6.41 3.12
CA ILE A 32 6.94 -5.25 2.40
C ILE A 32 6.84 -4.09 3.39
N VAL A 33 7.43 -2.95 3.03
CA VAL A 33 7.10 -1.66 3.62
C VAL A 33 6.07 -1.02 2.71
N PHE A 34 4.83 -0.92 3.20
CA PHE A 34 3.71 -0.37 2.46
C PHE A 34 3.37 1.02 2.99
N THR A 35 3.30 1.99 2.09
CA THR A 35 2.96 3.38 2.42
C THR A 35 1.46 3.51 2.65
N GLY A 36 1.07 4.17 3.73
CA GLY A 36 -0.33 4.40 4.08
C GLY A 36 -1.12 5.15 3.01
N ILE A 37 -2.44 5.16 3.16
CA ILE A 37 -3.36 5.90 2.30
C ILE A 37 -3.65 7.28 2.90
N GLY A 38 -3.58 8.32 2.09
CA GLY A 38 -3.92 9.70 2.50
C GLY A 38 -2.86 10.72 2.06
N GLY A 39 -3.01 11.96 2.54
CA GLY A 39 -2.03 13.02 2.36
C GLY A 39 -1.95 13.64 0.97
N ARG A 40 -2.87 13.30 0.05
CA ARG A 40 -2.93 13.92 -1.29
C ARG A 40 -4.28 14.64 -1.49
N PRO A 41 -4.31 15.98 -1.52
CA PRO A 41 -5.50 16.72 -1.89
C PRO A 41 -5.71 16.57 -3.41
N ASN A 42 -6.57 15.64 -3.82
CA ASN A 42 -6.95 15.37 -5.22
C ASN A 42 -5.80 14.99 -6.19
N ARG A 43 -5.87 13.77 -6.76
CA ARG A 43 -4.95 13.26 -7.81
C ARG A 43 -4.84 14.12 -9.09
N LYS A 44 -5.64 15.17 -9.25
CA LYS A 44 -5.62 16.03 -10.46
C LYS A 44 -4.47 17.04 -10.44
N ASP A 45 -3.93 17.35 -9.26
CA ASP A 45 -2.76 18.21 -9.14
C ASP A 45 -1.50 17.36 -9.02
N LEU A 46 -0.95 16.99 -10.18
CA LEU A 46 0.34 16.28 -10.31
C LEU A 46 1.54 17.09 -9.78
N PHE A 47 1.31 18.36 -9.42
CA PHE A 47 2.32 19.32 -8.97
C PHE A 47 2.33 19.56 -7.46
N HIS A 48 1.35 19.05 -6.71
CA HIS A 48 1.38 19.12 -5.26
C HIS A 48 2.08 17.86 -4.71
N PRO A 49 3.30 17.98 -4.13
CA PRO A 49 3.83 16.94 -3.25
C PRO A 49 2.79 16.70 -2.14
N ALA A 50 2.76 15.50 -1.55
CA ALA A 50 1.78 15.11 -0.53
C ALA A 50 1.53 16.27 0.47
N GLY A 51 0.44 17.02 0.27
CA GLY A 51 0.27 18.35 0.88
C GLY A 51 -0.26 18.31 2.30
N ALA A 52 -0.48 17.12 2.86
CA ALA A 52 -0.93 16.92 4.23
C ALA A 52 -0.38 15.61 4.78
N ASP A 53 -0.15 15.57 6.09
CA ASP A 53 0.26 14.35 6.78
C ASP A 53 -0.80 13.26 6.65
N GLN A 54 -0.32 12.02 6.49
CA GLN A 54 -1.17 10.85 6.57
C GLN A 54 -1.58 10.59 8.02
N THR A 55 -2.81 10.12 8.24
CA THR A 55 -3.31 9.84 9.59
C THR A 55 -3.62 8.35 9.76
N LEU A 56 -3.39 7.83 10.96
CA LEU A 56 -3.83 6.48 11.33
C LEU A 56 -5.36 6.36 11.43
N GLU A 57 -6.07 7.48 11.57
CA GLU A 57 -7.53 7.53 11.57
C GLU A 57 -8.14 7.38 10.16
N ASN A 58 -7.33 7.46 9.09
CA ASN A 58 -7.77 7.08 7.76
C ASN A 58 -8.33 5.66 7.78
N ARG A 59 -9.52 5.46 7.20
CA ARG A 59 -10.22 4.16 7.20
C ARG A 59 -9.38 2.97 6.76
N TYR A 60 -8.42 3.15 5.85
CA TYR A 60 -7.58 2.08 5.33
C TYR A 60 -6.35 1.84 6.21
N ASN A 61 -5.77 2.90 6.76
CA ASN A 61 -4.64 2.79 7.70
C ASN A 61 -5.10 2.16 9.01
N ALA A 62 -6.27 2.57 9.51
CA ALA A 62 -6.91 1.94 10.68
C ALA A 62 -7.24 0.47 10.44
N ALA A 63 -7.63 0.08 9.21
CA ALA A 63 -7.88 -1.31 8.86
C ALA A 63 -6.60 -2.16 8.92
N LEU A 64 -5.47 -1.64 8.42
CA LEU A 64 -4.16 -2.31 8.52
C LEU A 64 -3.69 -2.43 9.97
N ARG A 65 -3.85 -1.37 10.77
CA ARG A 65 -3.56 -1.40 12.21
C ARG A 65 -4.38 -2.47 12.92
N LYS A 66 -5.67 -2.58 12.60
CA LYS A 66 -6.53 -3.62 13.16
C LYS A 66 -6.12 -5.03 12.73
N SER A 67 -5.63 -5.22 11.50
CA SER A 67 -5.07 -6.51 11.08
C SER A 67 -3.82 -6.87 11.87
N MET A 68 -2.95 -5.89 12.16
CA MET A 68 -1.78 -6.07 13.03
C MET A 68 -2.18 -6.48 14.45
N GLU A 69 -3.08 -5.71 15.07
CA GLU A 69 -3.53 -5.95 16.45
C GLU A 69 -4.14 -7.35 16.64
N ASN A 70 -4.82 -7.87 15.61
CA ASN A 70 -5.52 -9.16 15.68
C ASN A 70 -4.77 -10.30 14.98
N GLY A 71 -3.58 -10.07 14.44
CA GLY A 71 -2.83 -11.08 13.67
C GLY A 71 -3.58 -11.61 12.44
N LEU A 72 -4.43 -10.78 11.82
CA LEU A 72 -5.28 -11.21 10.70
C LEU A 72 -4.50 -11.18 9.38
N PRO A 73 -4.59 -12.25 8.58
CA PRO A 73 -3.88 -12.33 7.31
C PRO A 73 -4.45 -11.36 6.27
N VAL A 74 -3.55 -10.71 5.55
CA VAL A 74 -3.83 -9.76 4.48
C VAL A 74 -3.37 -10.34 3.15
N ARG A 75 -4.26 -10.41 2.16
CA ARG A 75 -3.89 -10.85 0.80
C ARG A 75 -3.01 -9.81 0.13
N VAL A 76 -1.89 -10.22 -0.43
CA VAL A 76 -1.02 -9.35 -1.22
C VAL A 76 -1.22 -9.62 -2.70
N ILE A 77 -1.50 -8.55 -3.44
CA ILE A 77 -1.56 -8.56 -4.90
C ILE A 77 -0.44 -7.67 -5.42
N ARG A 78 0.51 -8.24 -6.16
CA ARG A 78 1.55 -7.48 -6.85
C ARG A 78 1.08 -7.15 -8.27
N GLY A 79 1.34 -5.94 -8.73
CA GLY A 79 0.95 -5.51 -10.06
C GLY A 79 1.96 -4.58 -10.70
N ARG A 80 1.87 -4.48 -12.03
CA ARG A 80 2.73 -3.62 -12.85
C ARG A 80 1.86 -2.64 -13.62
N THR A 81 1.83 -1.38 -13.17
CA THR A 81 1.03 -0.32 -13.81
C THR A 81 1.77 0.20 -15.06
N PRO A 82 1.20 0.09 -16.28
CA PRO A 82 1.86 0.60 -17.49
C PRO A 82 2.24 2.09 -17.38
N GLY A 83 3.39 2.46 -17.93
CA GLY A 83 3.88 3.84 -17.92
C GLY A 83 4.60 4.27 -16.63
N LYS A 84 4.69 3.43 -15.60
CA LYS A 84 5.59 3.67 -14.47
C LYS A 84 7.03 3.28 -14.84
N VAL A 85 8.01 3.97 -14.27
CA VAL A 85 9.44 3.70 -14.54
C VAL A 85 10.02 2.76 -13.47
N ARG A 86 9.52 2.84 -12.24
CA ARG A 86 9.96 2.01 -11.11
C ARG A 86 8.93 0.94 -10.80
N TYR A 87 9.41 -0.29 -10.63
CA TYR A 87 8.62 -1.44 -10.20
C TYR A 87 9.46 -2.30 -9.27
N SER A 88 8.78 -3.01 -8.38
CA SER A 88 9.40 -4.10 -7.63
C SER A 88 9.90 -5.19 -8.58
N ARG A 89 11.07 -5.77 -8.30
CA ARG A 89 11.58 -6.97 -8.99
C ARG A 89 10.69 -8.20 -8.80
N TYR A 90 9.82 -8.17 -7.78
CA TYR A 90 8.87 -9.23 -7.46
C TYR A 90 7.51 -9.02 -8.16
N ALA A 91 7.28 -7.86 -8.80
CA ALA A 91 6.09 -7.63 -9.60
C ALA A 91 6.03 -8.61 -10.78
N PRO A 92 4.82 -8.97 -11.26
CA PRO A 92 4.70 -9.85 -12.41
C PRO A 92 5.37 -9.25 -13.66
N SER A 93 5.81 -10.15 -14.55
CA SER A 93 6.34 -9.80 -15.87
C SER A 93 5.33 -8.97 -16.65
N TYR A 94 5.83 -8.00 -17.44
CA TYR A 94 4.99 -7.17 -18.31
C TYR A 94 4.19 -8.00 -19.32
N PHE A 95 4.73 -9.14 -19.73
CA PHE A 95 4.17 -10.00 -20.78
C PHE A 95 3.26 -11.12 -20.24
N GLU A 96 3.22 -11.34 -18.93
CA GLU A 96 2.48 -12.46 -18.34
C GLU A 96 1.16 -12.01 -17.72
N LEU A 97 1.19 -11.12 -16.72
CA LEU A 97 0.00 -10.71 -15.96
C LEU A 97 0.15 -9.28 -15.44
N ARG A 98 -0.93 -8.50 -15.49
CA ARG A 98 -0.95 -7.13 -14.90
C ARG A 98 -0.97 -7.14 -13.38
N TYR A 99 -1.58 -8.16 -12.79
CA TYR A 99 -1.70 -8.38 -11.34
C TYR A 99 -1.55 -9.88 -11.04
N ARG A 100 -0.84 -10.21 -9.96
CA ARG A 100 -0.65 -11.57 -9.45
C ARG A 100 -0.94 -11.60 -7.96
N TYR A 101 -1.67 -12.61 -7.51
CA TYR A 101 -1.84 -12.88 -6.08
C TYR A 101 -0.60 -13.60 -5.55
N ASP A 102 0.02 -13.04 -4.52
CA ASP A 102 1.31 -13.50 -4.00
C ASP A 102 1.21 -14.05 -2.58
N GLY A 103 -0.01 -14.39 -2.13
CA GLY A 103 -0.25 -15.09 -0.87
C GLY A 103 -0.79 -14.23 0.26
N LEU A 104 -0.80 -14.82 1.46
CA LEU A 104 -1.22 -14.18 2.71
C LEU A 104 0.02 -13.67 3.47
N TYR A 105 -0.08 -12.45 3.98
CA TYR A 105 0.95 -11.81 4.78
C TYR A 105 0.34 -11.35 6.10
N ILE A 106 1.17 -11.18 7.13
CA ILE A 106 0.77 -10.61 8.42
C ILE A 106 1.35 -9.20 8.52
N VAL A 107 0.55 -8.27 9.03
CA VAL A 107 1.03 -6.92 9.36
C VAL A 107 1.75 -7.01 10.70
N VAL A 108 3.06 -6.78 10.68
CA VAL A 108 3.91 -6.87 11.89
C VAL A 108 4.13 -5.53 12.58
N TYR A 109 3.98 -4.41 11.85
CA TYR A 109 4.18 -3.07 12.38
C TYR A 109 3.36 -2.04 11.59
N VAL A 110 2.80 -1.06 12.29
CA VAL A 110 2.16 0.13 11.73
C VAL A 110 2.63 1.35 12.52
N GLY A 111 3.23 2.32 11.84
CA GLY A 111 3.78 3.51 12.48
C GLY A 111 3.96 4.68 11.51
N LEU A 112 4.50 5.77 12.04
CA LEU A 112 4.83 6.98 11.29
C LEU A 112 6.30 6.94 10.85
N SER A 113 6.59 7.53 9.69
CA SER A 113 7.96 7.82 9.26
C SER A 113 8.23 9.31 9.45
N ILE A 114 9.31 9.65 10.15
CA ILE A 114 9.74 11.03 10.41
C ILE A 114 11.04 11.24 9.64
N TYR A 115 11.08 12.29 8.82
CA TYR A 115 12.25 12.68 8.03
C TYR A 115 12.76 14.04 8.50
N PRO A 116 14.09 14.29 8.48
CA PRO A 116 14.61 15.64 8.66
C PRO A 116 14.09 16.56 7.55
N LEU A 117 13.93 17.83 7.88
CA LEU A 117 13.60 18.90 6.92
C LEU A 117 14.78 19.18 5.98
#